data_AF-A0A7X9CH39-F1
#
_entry.id   AF-A0A7X9CH39-F1
#
_cell.length_a   1.000
_cell.length_b   1.000
_cell.length_c   1.000
_cell.angle_alpha   90.00
_cell.angle_beta   90.00
_cell.angle_gamma   90.00
#
_symmetry.space_group_name_H-M   'P 1'
#
loop_
_entity.id
_entity.type
_entity.pdbx_description
1 polymer ?
#
loop_
_entity_poly.entity_id
_entity_poly.type
_entity_poly.pdbx_seq_one_letter_code
_entity_poly.pdbx_strand_id
1 'polypeptide(L)'
;MATTELHKLTPQSVWKHFHSLTRIPRPTGQMEEVTRFVMDFGKALNLETRQDRAGNVLICKPATKGYESAKTVILQSHLDMVPQKNADVAHDFAQDPIQAYVDGEWVKARSTTLGADNG
;
A
#
# COMPACT_ATOMS: atom_id res chain seq x y z
N MET A 1 -3.83 -25.53 -10.80
CA MET A 1 -2.50 -24.98 -10.41
C MET A 1 -2.65 -24.41 -9.02
N ALA A 2 -1.69 -24.64 -8.11
CA ALA A 2 -1.78 -24.12 -6.75
C ALA A 2 -1.86 -22.59 -6.78
N THR A 3 -2.92 -22.02 -6.19
CA THR A 3 -3.03 -20.57 -6.02
C THR A 3 -2.05 -20.14 -4.93
N THR A 4 -0.92 -19.58 -5.35
CA THR A 4 0.00 -18.95 -4.41
C THR A 4 -0.68 -17.72 -3.82
N GLU A 5 -0.89 -17.75 -2.50
CA GLU A 5 -1.38 -16.62 -1.75
C GLU A 5 -0.37 -15.47 -1.79
N LEU A 6 -0.84 -14.26 -2.12
CA LEU A 6 0.02 -13.08 -2.31
C LEU A 6 0.93 -12.82 -1.10
N HIS A 7 0.40 -12.97 0.11
CA HIS A 7 1.12 -12.73 1.37
C HIS A 7 2.22 -13.77 1.70
N LYS A 8 2.35 -14.84 0.89
CA LYS A 8 3.40 -15.86 1.02
C LYS A 8 4.61 -15.62 0.11
N LEU A 9 4.52 -14.65 -0.80
CA LEU A 9 5.64 -14.28 -1.67
C LEU A 9 6.81 -13.68 -0.87
N THR A 10 8.02 -13.80 -1.42
CA THR A 10 9.24 -13.23 -0.83
C THR A 10 9.55 -11.88 -1.49
N PRO A 11 9.93 -10.82 -0.74
CA PRO A 11 10.04 -10.76 0.73
C PRO A 11 8.68 -10.61 1.42
N GLN A 12 8.40 -11.46 2.42
CA GLN A 12 7.08 -11.55 3.06
C GLN A 12 6.63 -10.24 3.73
N SER A 13 7.54 -9.43 4.25
CA SER A 13 7.20 -8.15 4.88
C SER A 13 6.52 -7.21 3.86
N VAL A 14 7.10 -7.08 2.66
CA VAL A 14 6.56 -6.22 1.60
C VAL A 14 5.22 -6.76 1.11
N TRP A 15 5.14 -8.04 0.78
CA TRP A 15 3.93 -8.62 0.21
C TRP A 15 2.73 -8.66 1.17
N LYS A 16 2.98 -8.76 2.48
CA LYS A 16 1.92 -8.59 3.50
C LYS A 16 1.36 -7.17 3.50
N HIS A 17 2.22 -6.16 3.42
CA HIS A 17 1.78 -4.75 3.37
C HIS A 17 1.04 -4.46 2.05
N PHE A 18 1.58 -4.90 0.92
CA PHE A 18 0.91 -4.75 -0.37
C PHE A 18 -0.47 -5.42 -0.38
N HIS A 19 -0.57 -6.66 0.12
CA HIS A 19 -1.86 -7.33 0.26
C HIS A 19 -2.85 -6.50 1.09
N SER A 20 -2.43 -5.97 2.25
CA SER A 20 -3.29 -5.11 3.07
C SER A 20 -3.75 -3.87 2.31
N LEU A 21 -2.88 -3.23 1.52
CA LEU A 21 -3.27 -2.09 0.68
C LEU A 21 -4.30 -2.49 -0.40
N THR A 22 -4.21 -3.69 -0.99
CA THR A 22 -5.24 -4.16 -1.94
C THR A 22 -6.62 -4.38 -1.30
N ARG A 23 -6.69 -4.48 0.04
CA ARG A 23 -7.96 -4.61 0.76
C ARG A 23 -8.64 -3.27 1.02
N ILE A 24 -7.93 -2.15 0.85
CA ILE A 24 -8.41 -0.81 1.17
C ILE A 24 -8.69 -0.08 -0.15
N PRO A 25 -9.96 0.28 -0.45
CA PRO A 25 -10.27 1.18 -1.55
C PRO A 25 -9.50 2.50 -1.39
N ARG A 26 -8.70 2.85 -2.40
CA ARG A 26 -7.81 4.04 -2.37
C ARG A 26 -7.74 4.80 -3.71
N PRO A 27 -8.88 5.04 -4.40
CA PRO A 27 -8.83 5.74 -5.68
C PRO A 27 -8.36 7.18 -5.49
N THR A 28 -7.69 7.73 -6.50
CA THR A 28 -7.30 9.15 -6.51
C THR A 28 -8.49 10.04 -6.14
N GLY A 29 -8.33 10.87 -5.09
CA GLY A 29 -9.37 11.76 -4.57
C GLY A 29 -10.20 11.21 -3.41
N GLN A 30 -10.06 9.93 -3.03
CA GLN A 30 -10.66 9.36 -1.81
C GLN A 30 -9.58 8.59 -1.04
N MET A 31 -8.84 9.32 -0.21
CA MET A 31 -7.61 8.81 0.43
C MET A 31 -7.72 8.71 1.95
N GLU A 32 -8.86 9.04 2.54
CA GLU A 32 -9.05 9.12 3.98
C GLU A 32 -8.75 7.79 4.67
N GLU A 33 -9.23 6.68 4.11
CA GLU A 33 -9.07 5.35 4.71
C GLU A 33 -7.62 4.85 4.62
N VAL A 34 -6.99 4.94 3.44
CA VAL A 34 -5.58 4.53 3.26
C VAL A 34 -4.65 5.43 4.08
N THR A 35 -4.95 6.72 4.19
CA THR A 35 -4.17 7.65 5.02
C THR A 35 -4.27 7.29 6.49
N ARG A 36 -5.48 7.00 6.99
CA ARG A 36 -5.68 6.51 8.36
C ARG A 36 -4.91 5.21 8.61
N PHE A 37 -4.98 4.26 7.67
CA PHE A 37 -4.25 3.00 7.77
C PHE A 37 -2.73 3.19 7.93
N VAL A 38 -2.12 4.07 7.13
CA VAL A 38 -0.67 4.35 7.21
C VAL A 38 -0.32 5.12 8.49
N MET A 39 -1.15 6.09 8.89
CA MET A 39 -0.97 6.81 10.16
C MET A 39 -1.03 5.86 11.36
N ASP A 40 -1.98 4.93 11.37
CA ASP A 40 -2.14 3.95 12.45
C ASP A 40 -1.01 2.94 12.46
N PHE A 41 -0.49 2.54 11.30
CA PHE A 41 0.72 1.72 11.19
C PHE A 41 1.94 2.37 11.86
N GLY A 42 2.21 3.66 11.58
CA GLY A 42 3.30 4.39 12.21
C GLY A 42 3.15 4.50 13.73
N LYS A 43 1.95 4.83 14.21
CA LYS A 43 1.63 4.91 15.65
C LYS A 43 1.75 3.56 16.36
N ALA A 44 1.28 2.47 15.74
CA ALA A 44 1.37 1.13 16.32
C ALA A 44 2.82 0.66 16.52
N LEU A 45 3.76 1.20 15.73
CA LEU A 45 5.20 0.99 15.89
C LEU A 45 5.84 1.95 16.91
N ASN A 46 5.07 2.80 17.57
CA ASN A 46 5.53 3.88 18.45
C ASN A 46 6.50 4.85 17.75
N LEU A 47 6.26 5.13 16.46
CA LEU A 47 7.05 6.08 15.68
C LEU A 47 6.37 7.45 15.63
N GLU A 48 7.18 8.52 15.60
CA GLU A 48 6.65 9.86 15.38
C GLU A 48 5.95 9.90 14.02
N THR A 49 4.64 10.13 14.04
CA THR A 49 3.78 10.02 12.88
C THR A 49 2.88 11.24 12.81
N ARG A 50 2.97 11.99 11.71
CA ARG A 50 2.21 13.23 11.51
C ARG A 50 1.64 13.32 10.10
N GLN A 51 0.57 14.09 9.98
CA GLN A 51 -0.04 14.44 8.71
C GLN A 51 0.05 15.96 8.52
N ASP A 52 0.42 16.42 7.33
CA ASP A 52 0.41 17.85 7.01
C ASP A 52 -0.98 18.34 6.58
N ARG A 53 -1.11 19.63 6.26
CA ARG A 53 -2.38 20.24 5.83
C ARG A 53 -2.85 19.77 4.45
N ALA A 54 -1.93 19.30 3.61
CA ALA A 54 -2.25 18.76 2.28
C ALA A 54 -2.64 17.27 2.35
N GLY A 55 -2.51 16.64 3.52
CA GLY A 55 -2.86 15.26 3.76
C GLY A 55 -1.70 14.28 3.65
N ASN A 56 -0.46 14.75 3.39
CA ASN A 56 0.71 13.89 3.30
C ASN A 56 1.08 13.31 4.65
N VAL A 57 1.47 12.03 4.67
CA VAL A 57 1.88 11.31 5.89
C VAL A 57 3.39 11.25 5.99
N LEU A 58 3.93 11.61 7.16
CA LEU A 58 5.32 11.42 7.52
C LEU A 58 5.43 10.51 8.75
N ILE A 59 6.19 9.43 8.61
CA ILE A 59 6.57 8.53 9.72
C ILE A 59 8.09 8.64 9.88
N CYS A 60 8.55 9.07 11.06
CA CYS A 60 9.97 9.20 11.39
C CYS A 60 10.44 8.01 12.24
N LYS A 61 11.46 7.31 11.77
CA LYS A 61 12.11 6.23 12.51
C LYS A 61 13.55 6.65 12.86
N PRO A 62 13.98 6.55 14.13
CA PRO A 62 15.36 6.84 14.50
C PRO A 62 16.33 5.84 13.84
N ALA A 63 17.58 6.24 13.72
CA ALA A 63 18.64 5.35 13.26
C ALA A 63 18.72 4.10 14.14
N THR A 64 19.04 2.96 13.53
CA THR A 64 19.39 1.74 14.28
C THR A 64 20.69 1.96 15.05
N LYS A 65 20.86 1.28 16.18
CA LYS A 65 22.05 1.36 17.03
C LYS A 65 23.34 1.27 16.20
N GLY A 66 24.22 2.25 16.35
CA GLY A 66 25.50 2.34 15.62
C GLY A 66 25.46 3.16 14.33
N TYR A 67 24.30 3.71 13.96
CA TYR A 67 24.10 4.56 12.78
C TYR A 67 23.58 5.96 13.12
N GLU A 68 23.71 6.41 14.37
CA GLU A 68 23.15 7.68 14.85
C GLU A 68 23.76 8.91 14.15
N SER A 69 24.97 8.79 13.62
CA SER A 69 25.65 9.84 12.83
C SER A 69 25.46 9.68 11.32
N ALA A 70 24.75 8.65 10.87
CA ALA A 70 24.44 8.47 9.45
C ALA A 70 23.51 9.57 8.95
N LYS A 71 23.55 9.84 7.64
CA LYS A 71 22.65 10.81 7.02
C LYS A 71 21.21 10.30 7.09
N THR A 72 20.28 11.20 7.37
CA THR A 72 18.84 10.95 7.23
C THR A 72 18.51 10.60 5.78
N VAL A 73 17.69 9.58 5.59
CA VAL A 73 17.16 9.16 4.28
C VAL A 73 15.64 9.30 4.31
N ILE A 74 15.07 9.75 3.20
CA ILE A 74 13.63 9.82 2.97
C ILE A 74 13.27 8.76 1.94
N LEU A 75 12.33 7.88 2.28
CA LEU A 75 11.67 6.99 1.34
C LEU A 75 10.30 7.58 1.04
N GLN A 76 9.98 7.76 -0.24
CA GLN A 76 8.73 8.41 -0.67
C GLN A 76 7.96 7.48 -1.61
N SER A 77 6.65 7.45 -1.40
CA SER A 77 5.65 6.74 -2.19
C SER A 77 4.35 7.56 -2.17
N HIS A 78 3.42 7.26 -3.07
CA HIS A 78 2.08 7.87 -3.11
C HIS A 78 1.03 6.83 -2.68
N LEU A 79 -0.06 7.30 -2.07
CA LEU A 79 -1.04 6.41 -1.42
C LEU A 79 -2.20 6.03 -2.32
N ASP A 80 -2.51 6.81 -3.34
CA ASP A 80 -3.65 6.58 -4.21
C ASP A 80 -3.33 5.58 -5.32
N MET A 81 -4.38 5.09 -5.97
CA MET A 81 -4.26 4.32 -7.19
C MET A 81 -5.16 4.87 -8.28
N VAL A 82 -4.74 4.67 -9.52
CA VAL A 82 -5.53 4.96 -10.71
C VAL A 82 -6.72 3.99 -10.79
N PRO A 83 -7.99 4.45 -10.74
CA PRO A 83 -9.16 3.57 -10.78
C PRO A 83 -9.58 3.29 -12.22
N GLN A 84 -9.12 2.18 -12.80
CA GLN A 84 -9.49 1.77 -14.16
C GLN A 84 -9.88 0.29 -14.18
N LYS A 85 -10.92 -0.03 -14.93
CA LYS A 85 -11.45 -1.39 -15.08
C LYS A 85 -11.83 -1.66 -16.52
N ASN A 86 -11.86 -2.93 -16.88
CA ASN A 86 -12.40 -3.34 -18.17
C ASN A 86 -13.91 -3.03 -18.24
N ALA A 87 -14.41 -2.79 -19.45
CA ALA A 87 -15.78 -2.33 -19.67
C ALA A 87 -16.86 -3.31 -19.20
N ASP A 88 -16.53 -4.60 -19.15
CA ASP A 88 -17.42 -5.71 -18.81
C ASP A 88 -17.45 -6.03 -17.30
N VAL A 89 -16.73 -5.28 -16.46
CA VAL A 89 -16.59 -5.60 -15.04
C VAL A 89 -17.32 -4.62 -14.12
N ALA A 90 -18.17 -5.17 -13.25
CA ALA A 90 -18.75 -4.49 -12.12
C ALA A 90 -17.70 -4.46 -10.98
N HIS A 91 -17.24 -3.26 -10.65
CA HIS A 91 -16.31 -2.97 -9.56
C HIS A 91 -16.50 -1.50 -9.19
N ASP A 92 -16.70 -1.21 -7.92
CA ASP A 92 -16.79 0.13 -7.34
C ASP A 92 -15.50 0.44 -6.59
N PHE A 93 -14.64 1.28 -7.17
CA PHE A 93 -13.36 1.64 -6.56
C PHE A 93 -13.47 2.41 -5.24
N ALA A 94 -14.65 2.90 -4.86
CA ALA A 94 -14.86 3.55 -3.58
C ALA A 94 -15.17 2.56 -2.44
N GLN A 95 -15.52 1.30 -2.76
CA GLN A 95 -16.04 0.33 -1.80
C GLN A 95 -15.37 -1.05 -1.90
N ASP A 96 -15.07 -1.48 -3.13
CA ASP A 96 -14.61 -2.83 -3.40
C ASP A 96 -13.08 -2.95 -3.29
N PRO A 97 -12.56 -4.01 -2.66
CA PRO A 97 -11.14 -4.28 -2.64
C PRO A 97 -10.63 -4.80 -4.00
N ILE A 98 -9.36 -4.54 -4.31
CA ILE A 98 -8.71 -5.01 -5.55
C ILE A 98 -8.46 -6.51 -5.48
N GLN A 99 -9.00 -7.30 -6.39
CA GLN A 99 -8.80 -8.76 -6.39
C GLN A 99 -7.46 -9.15 -7.02
N ALA A 100 -6.38 -9.03 -6.24
CA ALA A 100 -5.03 -9.42 -6.65
C ALA A 100 -4.84 -10.95 -6.67
N TYR A 101 -4.10 -11.46 -7.66
CA TYR A 101 -3.77 -12.88 -7.80
C TYR A 101 -2.40 -13.08 -8.46
N VAL A 102 -1.81 -14.25 -8.20
CA VAL A 102 -0.56 -14.69 -8.84
C VAL A 102 -0.87 -15.46 -10.12
N ASP A 103 -0.19 -15.11 -11.21
CA ASP A 103 -0.28 -15.71 -12.54
C ASP A 103 1.12 -16.04 -13.05
N GLY A 104 1.59 -17.25 -12.74
CA GLY A 104 2.97 -17.65 -12.99
C GLY A 104 3.95 -16.75 -12.25
N GLU A 105 4.70 -15.95 -13.00
CA GLU A 105 5.71 -15.01 -12.49
C GLU A 105 5.14 -13.61 -12.19
N TRP A 106 3.86 -13.38 -12.47
CA TRP A 106 3.24 -12.06 -12.39
C TRP A 106 2.21 -11.97 -11.26
N VAL A 107 2.04 -10.77 -10.72
CA VAL A 107 0.88 -10.42 -9.90
C VAL A 107 -0.01 -9.49 -10.70
N LYS A 108 -1.31 -9.79 -10.74
CA LYS A 108 -2.32 -9.05 -11.52
C LYS A 108 -3.56 -8.83 -10.68
N ALA A 109 -4.43 -7.91 -11.10
CA ALA A 109 -5.79 -7.78 -10.57
C ALA A 109 -6.81 -8.35 -11.56
N ARG A 110 -7.97 -8.80 -11.06
CA ARG A 110 -9.06 -9.30 -11.91
C ARG A 110 -9.73 -8.14 -12.64
N SER A 111 -9.28 -7.89 -13.88
CA SER A 111 -9.89 -6.94 -14.83
C SER A 111 -9.99 -5.49 -14.32
N THR A 112 -9.16 -5.13 -13.34
CA THR A 112 -8.95 -3.77 -12.85
C THR A 112 -7.47 -3.42 -12.90
N THR A 113 -7.13 -2.16 -12.73
CA THR A 113 -5.79 -1.77 -12.27
C THR A 113 -5.50 -2.43 -10.92
N LEU A 114 -4.23 -2.80 -10.73
CA LEU A 114 -3.77 -3.47 -9.51
C LEU A 114 -3.36 -2.47 -8.41
N GLY A 115 -2.91 -1.27 -8.79
CA GLY A 115 -2.32 -0.32 -7.86
C GLY A 115 -0.90 -0.72 -7.40
N ALA A 116 -0.15 -1.48 -8.21
CA ALA A 116 1.24 -1.83 -7.90
C ALA A 116 2.17 -0.62 -7.88
N ASP A 117 1.85 0.43 -8.63
CA ASP A 117 2.47 1.75 -8.49
C ASP A 117 1.60 2.57 -7.50
N ASN A 118 2.04 2.87 -6.28
CA ASN A 118 3.28 2.49 -5.60
C ASN A 118 3.01 1.60 -4.37
N GLY A 119 2.18 0.57 -4.57
CA GLY A 119 1.67 -0.33 -3.53
C GLY A 119 2.70 -1.28 -2.95
#